data_AF-A0A7K2Q3U0-F1
#
_entry.id   AF-A0A7K2Q3U0-F1
#
_cell.length_a   1.000
_cell.length_b   1.000
_cell.length_c   1.000
_cell.angle_alpha   90.00
_cell.angle_beta   90.00
_cell.angle_gamma   90.00
#
_symmetry.space_group_name_H-M   'P 1'
#
loop_
_entity.id
_entity.type
_entity.pdbx_description
1 polymer ?
#
loop_
_entity_poly.entity_id
_entity_poly.type
_entity_poly.pdbx_seq_one_letter_code
_entity_poly.pdbx_strand_id
1 'polypeptide(L)'
;TRIRSTRPRIGLAERGEKAGFRLTGSDAQGRAAIVEPRDVALEFDRTRWDVADDGRGGFTVTARVPRATGNLRAAVGAARVEIPLGVGLDTLPVTDLADAGEWTGPGASVAEGHPGAGLALELPAARARGSATPPR
;
A
#
# COMPACT_ATOMS: atom_id res chain seq x y z
N THR A 1 -21.41 9.88 -8.21
CA THR A 1 -21.01 9.14 -7.00
C THR A 1 -19.70 8.44 -7.24
N ARG A 2 -18.73 8.61 -6.33
CA ARG A 2 -17.41 7.97 -6.39
C ARG A 2 -17.24 7.09 -5.16
N ILE A 3 -16.57 5.96 -5.31
CA ILE A 3 -16.16 5.12 -4.17
C ILE A 3 -14.64 5.11 -4.04
N ARG A 4 -14.15 5.02 -2.81
CA ARG A 4 -12.73 4.93 -2.48
C ARG A 4 -12.52 3.94 -1.36
N SER A 5 -11.36 3.28 -1.37
CA SER A 5 -10.89 2.50 -0.24
C SER A 5 -10.07 3.37 0.71
N THR A 6 -10.15 3.10 2.02
CA THR A 6 -9.25 3.70 3.02
C THR A 6 -7.80 3.26 2.82
N ARG A 7 -7.58 2.13 2.13
CA ARG A 7 -6.26 1.68 1.71
C ARG A 7 -6.17 1.70 0.17
N PRO A 8 -5.24 2.47 -0.41
CA PRO A 8 -5.07 2.50 -1.87
C PRO A 8 -4.48 1.19 -2.41
N ARG A 9 -3.86 0.37 -1.56
CA ARG A 9 -3.35 -0.98 -1.83
C ARG A 9 -3.30 -1.78 -0.52
N ILE A 10 -3.33 -3.10 -0.62
CA ILE A 10 -3.22 -4.01 0.52
C ILE A 10 -2.03 -4.94 0.27
N GLY A 11 -0.98 -4.79 1.07
CA GLY A 11 0.16 -5.69 1.13
C GLY A 11 0.10 -6.51 2.41
N LEU A 12 0.38 -7.81 2.28
CA LEU A 12 0.49 -8.78 3.36
C LEU A 12 1.91 -9.38 3.28
N ALA A 13 2.55 -9.66 4.41
CA ALA A 13 3.85 -10.31 4.44
C ALA A 13 3.74 -11.80 4.13
N GLU A 14 2.79 -12.52 4.73
CA GLU A 14 2.74 -13.98 4.62
C GLU A 14 1.32 -14.60 4.49
N ARG A 15 1.27 -15.91 4.25
CA ARG A 15 0.01 -16.68 4.21
C ARG A 15 -0.69 -16.57 5.56
N GLY A 16 -2.00 -16.32 5.52
CA GLY A 16 -2.84 -16.23 6.72
C GLY A 16 -2.83 -14.85 7.37
N GLU A 17 -1.91 -13.96 6.97
CA GLU A 17 -1.92 -12.57 7.41
C GLU A 17 -3.16 -11.84 6.89
N LYS A 18 -3.59 -10.86 7.69
CA LYS A 18 -4.85 -10.15 7.52
C LYS A 18 -4.65 -8.64 7.48
N ALA A 19 -5.46 -7.97 6.66
CA ALA A 19 -5.54 -6.52 6.65
C ALA A 19 -6.98 -6.05 6.54
N GLY A 20 -7.35 -5.10 7.39
CA GLY A 20 -8.66 -4.44 7.36
C GLY A 20 -8.70 -3.23 6.44
N PHE A 21 -9.77 -3.07 5.65
CA PHE A 21 -10.04 -1.86 4.88
C PHE A 21 -11.52 -1.49 4.94
N ARG A 22 -11.83 -0.23 4.62
CA ARG A 22 -13.21 0.29 4.54
C ARG A 22 -13.41 1.00 3.22
N LEU A 23 -14.67 1.07 2.79
CA LEU A 23 -15.06 1.82 1.60
C LEU A 23 -15.81 3.08 2.00
N THR A 24 -15.53 4.17 1.29
CA THR A 24 -16.20 5.46 1.47
C THR A 24 -16.79 5.88 0.12
N GLY A 25 -18.09 6.19 0.12
CA GLY A 25 -18.80 6.76 -1.01
C GLY A 25 -18.89 8.27 -0.87
N SER A 26 -18.79 9.00 -1.97
CA SER A 26 -18.99 10.45 -2.01
C SER A 26 -19.99 10.88 -3.09
N ASP A 27 -20.85 11.84 -2.75
CA ASP A 27 -21.83 12.44 -3.66
C ASP A 27 -21.21 13.58 -4.51
N ALA A 28 -22.04 14.26 -5.31
CA ALA A 28 -21.60 15.36 -6.17
C ALA A 28 -21.20 16.63 -5.40
N GLN A 29 -21.69 16.77 -4.16
CA GLN A 29 -21.42 17.87 -3.25
C GLN A 29 -20.21 17.59 -2.36
N GLY A 30 -19.58 16.40 -2.51
CA GLY A 30 -18.41 15.99 -1.75
C GLY A 30 -18.71 15.48 -0.34
N ARG A 31 -19.98 15.28 0.04
CA ARG A 31 -20.30 14.61 1.31
C ARG A 31 -19.91 13.15 1.19
N ALA A 32 -19.25 12.65 2.23
CA ALA A 32 -18.72 11.30 2.29
C ALA A 32 -19.45 10.48 3.35
N ALA A 33 -19.70 9.20 3.05
CA ALA A 33 -20.27 8.24 3.98
C ALA A 33 -19.54 6.90 3.85
N ILE A 34 -19.52 6.13 4.95
CA ILE A 34 -19.07 4.74 4.90
C ILE A 34 -20.06 3.94 4.07
N VAL A 35 -19.53 3.06 3.22
CA VAL A 35 -20.32 2.09 2.49
C VAL A 35 -20.38 0.82 3.32
N GLU A 36 -21.60 0.33 3.59
CA GLU A 36 -21.80 -0.91 4.35
C GLU A 36 -21.40 -2.13 3.51
N PRO A 37 -20.71 -3.14 4.09
CA PRO A 37 -20.25 -4.32 3.37
C PRO A 37 -21.34 -5.07 2.59
N ARG A 38 -22.56 -5.13 3.13
CA ARG A 38 -23.72 -5.78 2.49
C ARG A 38 -24.15 -5.15 1.16
N ASP A 39 -23.76 -3.90 0.91
CA ASP A 39 -24.12 -3.16 -0.31
C ASP A 39 -23.03 -3.27 -1.40
N VAL A 40 -21.96 -4.04 -1.16
CA VAL A 40 -20.78 -4.12 -2.00
C VAL A 40 -20.70 -5.48 -2.68
N ALA A 41 -20.62 -5.47 -4.01
CA ALA A 41 -20.21 -6.63 -4.78
C ALA A 41 -18.68 -6.69 -4.87
N LEU A 42 -18.09 -7.81 -4.45
CA LEU A 42 -16.66 -8.05 -4.48
C LEU A 42 -16.27 -9.11 -5.53
N GLU A 43 -15.23 -8.80 -6.29
CA GLU A 43 -14.61 -9.72 -7.24
C GLU A 43 -13.10 -9.79 -7.00
N PHE A 44 -12.61 -11.02 -6.86
CA PHE A 44 -11.21 -11.35 -6.60
C PHE A 44 -10.98 -12.84 -6.85
N ASP A 45 -9.71 -13.23 -6.98
CA ASP A 45 -9.32 -14.63 -7.05
C ASP A 45 -9.45 -15.30 -5.67
N ARG A 46 -10.54 -16.04 -5.48
CA ARG A 46 -10.86 -16.77 -4.25
C ARG A 46 -9.88 -17.91 -3.93
N THR A 47 -9.07 -18.35 -4.90
CA THR A 47 -8.02 -19.35 -4.64
C THR A 47 -6.81 -18.74 -3.92
N ARG A 48 -6.63 -17.40 -4.04
CA ARG A 48 -5.50 -16.66 -3.47
C ARG A 48 -5.86 -15.80 -2.27
N TRP A 49 -7.11 -15.34 -2.21
CA TRP A 49 -7.57 -14.37 -1.21
C TRP A 49 -8.87 -14.84 -0.54
N ASP A 50 -9.01 -14.48 0.73
CA ASP A 50 -10.29 -14.46 1.42
C ASP A 50 -10.66 -13.02 1.72
N VAL A 51 -11.89 -12.61 1.43
CA VAL A 51 -12.37 -11.26 1.79
C VAL A 51 -13.75 -11.39 2.42
N ALA A 52 -13.86 -10.96 3.67
CA ALA A 52 -15.08 -11.08 4.46
C ALA A 52 -15.42 -9.76 5.17
N ASP A 53 -16.70 -9.55 5.45
CA ASP A 53 -17.18 -8.50 6.35
C ASP A 53 -16.54 -8.67 7.74
N ASP A 54 -16.06 -7.57 8.33
CA ASP A 54 -15.48 -7.55 9.67
C ASP A 54 -16.51 -7.37 10.80
N GLY A 55 -17.78 -7.19 10.46
CA GLY A 55 -18.89 -6.93 11.38
C GLY A 55 -18.90 -5.51 11.96
N ARG A 56 -18.02 -4.63 11.46
CA ARG A 56 -17.78 -3.26 11.96
C ARG A 56 -17.85 -2.21 10.85
N GLY A 57 -18.51 -2.55 9.74
CA GLY A 57 -18.66 -1.68 8.57
C GLY A 57 -17.43 -1.67 7.65
N GLY A 58 -16.60 -2.70 7.71
CA GLY A 58 -15.42 -2.88 6.88
C GLY A 58 -15.24 -4.31 6.39
N PHE A 59 -14.06 -4.55 5.82
CA PHE A 59 -13.68 -5.85 5.28
C PHE A 59 -12.32 -6.26 5.81
N THR A 60 -12.13 -7.56 5.99
CA THR A 60 -10.83 -8.17 6.24
C THR A 60 -10.41 -8.97 5.01
N VAL A 61 -9.22 -8.67 4.46
CA VAL A 61 -8.56 -9.49 3.45
C VAL A 61 -7.58 -10.42 4.14
N THR A 62 -7.58 -11.71 3.80
CA THR A 62 -6.62 -12.72 4.26
C THR A 62 -5.92 -13.36 3.06
N ALA A 63 -4.60 -13.55 3.14
CA ALA A 63 -3.87 -14.31 2.12
C ALA A 63 -4.04 -15.82 2.29
N ARG A 64 -4.41 -16.54 1.22
CA ARG A 64 -4.52 -18.01 1.20
C ARG A 64 -3.23 -18.69 0.73
N VAL A 65 -2.36 -17.94 0.06
CA VAL A 65 -1.08 -18.41 -0.53
C VAL A 65 0.08 -17.56 0.01
N PRO A 66 1.31 -18.09 0.03
CA PRO A 66 2.46 -17.36 0.58
C PRO A 66 2.95 -16.22 -0.33
N ARG A 67 2.68 -16.30 -1.64
CA ARG A 67 3.06 -15.26 -2.60
C ARG A 67 2.01 -15.14 -3.70
N ALA A 68 1.53 -13.92 -3.93
CA ALA A 68 0.62 -13.59 -5.01
C ALA A 68 0.49 -12.09 -5.18
N THR A 69 0.14 -11.67 -6.38
CA THR A 69 -0.40 -10.34 -6.68
C THR A 69 -1.79 -10.49 -7.31
N GLY A 70 -2.59 -9.43 -7.25
CA GLY A 70 -3.90 -9.38 -7.90
C GLY A 70 -4.64 -8.09 -7.61
N ASN A 71 -5.91 -8.04 -7.99
CA ASN A 71 -6.80 -6.91 -7.76
C ASN A 71 -8.06 -7.38 -7.03
N LEU A 72 -8.51 -6.58 -6.07
CA LEU A 72 -9.85 -6.65 -5.50
C LEU A 72 -10.70 -5.57 -6.13
N ARG A 73 -11.73 -5.97 -6.87
CA ARG A 73 -12.72 -5.03 -7.42
C ARG A 73 -13.91 -4.96 -6.48
N ALA A 74 -14.23 -3.76 -6.01
CA ALA A 74 -15.42 -3.48 -5.23
C ALA A 74 -16.37 -2.61 -6.05
N ALA A 75 -17.66 -2.95 -6.04
CA ALA A 75 -18.70 -2.24 -6.76
C ALA A 75 -19.93 -1.95 -5.89
N VAL A 76 -20.48 -0.75 -6.01
CA VAL A 76 -21.72 -0.30 -5.35
C VAL A 76 -22.57 0.38 -6.40
N GLY A 77 -23.64 -0.27 -6.85
CA GLY A 77 -24.38 0.15 -8.03
C GLY A 77 -23.46 0.31 -9.25
N ALA A 78 -23.42 1.52 -9.83
CA ALA A 78 -22.56 1.83 -10.98
C ALA A 78 -21.13 2.24 -10.61
N ALA A 79 -20.86 2.56 -9.33
CA ALA A 79 -19.54 3.01 -8.89
C ALA A 79 -18.61 1.82 -8.62
N ARG A 80 -17.34 1.93 -9.02
CA ARG A 80 -16.34 0.86 -8.89
C ARG A 80 -15.00 1.42 -8.40
N VAL A 81 -14.25 0.60 -7.67
CA VAL A 81 -12.85 0.84 -7.30
C VAL A 81 -12.08 -0.47 -7.37
N GLU A 82 -10.84 -0.39 -7.84
CA GLU A 82 -9.88 -1.48 -7.77
C GLU A 82 -8.84 -1.21 -6.69
N ILE A 83 -8.56 -2.24 -5.90
CA ILE A 83 -7.59 -2.21 -4.82
C ILE A 83 -6.53 -3.27 -5.15
N PRO A 84 -5.29 -2.88 -5.47
CA PRO A 84 -4.20 -3.83 -5.66
C PRO A 84 -3.94 -4.63 -4.38
N LEU A 85 -3.76 -5.94 -4.54
CA LEU A 85 -3.42 -6.90 -3.50
C LEU A 85 -2.03 -7.49 -3.74
N GLY A 86 -1.28 -7.71 -2.66
CA GLY A 86 0.00 -8.41 -2.68
C GLY A 86 0.24 -9.19 -1.40
N VAL A 87 0.87 -10.35 -1.51
CA VAL A 87 1.38 -11.15 -0.38
C VAL A 87 2.76 -11.69 -0.72
N GLY A 88 3.62 -11.85 0.28
CA GLY A 88 5.00 -12.31 0.09
C GLY A 88 5.90 -11.18 -0.40
N LEU A 89 5.77 -10.00 0.22
CA LEU A 89 6.66 -8.88 -0.04
C LEU A 89 8.03 -9.17 0.57
N ASP A 90 9.07 -9.05 -0.24
CA ASP A 90 10.44 -9.09 0.24
C ASP A 90 10.94 -7.66 0.48
N THR A 91 11.45 -7.38 1.67
CA THR A 91 12.18 -6.14 1.92
C THR A 91 13.54 -6.24 1.24
N LEU A 92 13.72 -5.44 0.20
CA LEU A 92 15.01 -5.27 -0.46
C LEU A 92 15.65 -3.97 0.03
N PRO A 93 16.77 -4.02 0.74
CA PRO A 93 17.50 -2.81 1.06
C PRO A 93 17.96 -2.15 -0.25
N VAL A 94 17.60 -0.88 -0.44
CA VAL A 94 18.02 -0.11 -1.61
C VAL A 94 19.45 0.41 -1.40
N THR A 95 19.76 0.86 -0.18
CA THR A 95 21.07 1.31 0.29
C THR A 95 21.03 1.41 1.82
N ASP A 96 22.16 1.25 2.50
CA ASP A 96 22.26 1.42 3.96
C ASP A 96 22.70 2.83 4.39
N LEU A 97 23.19 3.66 3.45
CA LEU A 97 23.77 5.00 3.67
C LEU A 97 24.82 5.06 4.79
N ALA A 98 25.37 3.93 5.22
CA ALA A 98 26.19 3.86 6.42
C ALA A 98 27.66 4.25 6.14
N ASP A 99 28.15 3.98 4.93
CA ASP A 99 29.52 4.30 4.55
C ASP A 99 29.63 5.73 4.00
N ALA A 100 29.95 6.67 4.90
CA ALA A 100 30.23 8.06 4.53
C ALA A 100 31.45 8.19 3.58
N GLY A 101 32.31 7.18 3.50
CA GLY A 101 33.44 7.13 2.57
C GLY A 101 33.00 6.96 1.11
N GLU A 102 31.81 6.43 0.86
CA GLU A 102 31.23 6.30 -0.48
C GLU A 102 30.50 7.59 -0.93
N TRP A 103 30.36 8.59 -0.06
CA TRP A 103 29.58 9.78 -0.35
C TRP A 103 30.38 10.77 -1.20
N THR A 104 29.79 11.23 -2.30
CA THR A 104 30.39 12.23 -3.19
C THR A 104 29.62 13.54 -3.14
N GLY A 105 30.31 14.68 -3.03
CA GLY A 105 29.71 16.01 -3.10
C GLY A 105 30.62 17.09 -2.51
N PRO A 106 30.38 18.38 -2.79
CA PRO A 106 31.13 19.47 -2.14
C PRO A 106 30.99 19.39 -0.61
N GLY A 107 32.11 19.32 0.10
CA GLY A 107 32.13 19.19 1.56
C GLY A 107 31.91 17.78 2.11
N ALA A 108 31.79 16.75 1.24
CA ALA A 108 31.76 15.36 1.68
C ALA A 108 33.11 14.97 2.29
N SER A 109 33.08 14.52 3.54
CA SER A 109 34.24 13.98 4.25
C SER A 109 33.77 12.98 5.30
N VAL A 110 34.57 11.96 5.55
CA VAL A 110 34.36 11.06 6.70
C VAL A 110 34.70 11.86 7.95
N ALA A 111 33.71 12.05 8.83
CA ALA A 111 33.88 12.77 10.09
C ALA A 111 33.15 12.03 11.21
N GLU A 112 33.69 12.12 12.42
CA GLU A 112 33.01 11.64 13.62
C GLU A 112 31.73 12.44 13.87
N GLY A 113 30.64 11.74 14.16
CA GLY A 113 29.37 12.35 14.46
C GLY A 113 29.43 13.11 15.80
N HIS A 114 28.91 14.32 15.82
CA HIS A 114 28.79 15.12 17.05
C HIS A 114 27.31 15.48 17.32
N PRO A 115 26.86 15.45 18.60
CA PRO A 115 25.51 15.87 18.96
C PRO A 115 25.24 17.32 18.52
N GLY A 116 24.09 17.57 17.90
CA GLY A 116 23.73 18.89 17.41
C GLY A 116 22.30 18.92 16.90
N ALA A 117 21.87 20.05 16.34
CA ALA A 117 20.51 20.25 15.85
C ALA A 117 20.10 19.34 14.67
N GLY A 118 21.03 18.55 14.14
CA GLY A 118 20.84 17.73 12.94
C GLY A 118 20.74 18.58 11.67
N LEU A 119 20.79 17.92 10.51
CA LEU A 119 20.50 18.53 9.21
C LEU A 119 19.04 18.23 8.86
N ALA A 120 18.24 19.27 8.65
CA ALA A 120 16.93 19.15 8.03
C ALA A 120 17.12 19.10 6.51
N LEU A 121 16.83 17.96 5.89
CA LEU A 121 16.88 17.80 4.43
C LEU A 121 15.46 17.94 3.85
N GLU A 122 15.24 18.97 3.03
CA GLU A 122 14.10 19.02 2.13
C GLU A 122 14.46 18.33 0.82
N LEU A 123 14.11 17.05 0.71
CA LEU A 123 14.27 16.32 -0.53
C LEU A 123 13.09 16.65 -1.46
N PRO A 124 13.31 17.26 -2.65
CA PRO A 124 12.24 17.39 -3.63
C PRO A 124 11.76 15.99 -4.00
N ALA A 125 10.45 15.79 -4.03
CA ALA A 125 9.84 14.48 -4.29
C ALA A 125 10.48 13.83 -5.52
N ALA A 126 11.09 12.66 -5.31
CA ALA A 126 11.78 11.93 -6.36
C ALA A 126 10.84 11.72 -7.54
N ARG A 127 11.18 12.28 -8.71
CA ARG A 127 10.52 11.93 -9.97
C ARG A 127 10.87 10.47 -10.23
N ALA A 128 9.93 9.56 -9.98
CA ALA A 128 10.14 8.12 -10.15
C ALA A 128 10.68 7.83 -11.56
N ARG A 129 11.96 7.44 -11.64
CA ARG A 129 12.59 6.88 -12.84
C ARG A 129 13.20 5.53 -12.45
N GLY A 130 12.35 4.53 -12.29
CA GLY A 130 12.82 3.18 -12.01
C GLY A 130 11.68 2.19 -12.14
N SER A 131 11.63 1.47 -13.26
CA SER A 131 10.80 0.26 -13.39
C SER A 131 11.63 -0.94 -12.94
N ALA A 132 11.16 -1.68 -11.94
CA ALA A 132 11.69 -3.00 -11.64
C ALA A 132 11.32 -3.95 -12.80
N THR A 133 12.33 -4.61 -13.39
CA THR A 133 12.07 -5.68 -14.37
C THR A 133 11.72 -6.95 -13.58
N PRO A 134 10.59 -7.63 -13.89
CA PRO A 134 10.24 -8.87 -13.19
C PRO A 134 11.28 -9.97 -13.48
N PRO A 135 11.57 -10.85 -12.50
CA PRO A 135 12.48 -11.98 -12.72
C PRO A 135 11.90 -12.93 -13.79
N ARG A 136 12.79 -13.48 -14.62
CA ARG A 136 12.46 -14.49 -15.65
C ARG A 136 12.11 -15.83 -15.02
#